data_AF-A0A8E2WBA8-F1
#
_entry.id   AF-A0A8E2WBA8-F1
#
_cell.length_a   1.000
_cell.length_b   1.000
_cell.length_c   1.000
_cell.angle_alpha   90.00
_cell.angle_beta   90.00
_cell.angle_gamma   90.00
#
_symmetry.space_group_name_H-M   'P 1'
#
loop_
_entity.id
_entity.type
_entity.pdbx_description
1 polymer ?
#
loop_
_entity_poly.entity_id
_entity_poly.type
_entity_poly.pdbx_seq_one_letter_code
_entity_poly.pdbx_strand_id
1 'polypeptide(L)'
;MTTADDDKFPLTAEEAESLLAEGEYVHNFMQAGFAILGCDYGRAEAIAAFKAAKSIEIGGDGCKGMKHPIVVFGPDGRHSFFAADMAKVEALEASRAASVPA
;
A
#
# COMPACT_ATOMS: atom_id res chain seq x y z
N MET A 1 -4.99 -27.30 11.59
CA MET A 1 -4.51 -25.95 11.94
C MET A 1 -3.18 -25.77 11.22
N THR A 2 -2.93 -24.57 10.68
CA THR A 2 -1.76 -24.18 9.84
C THR A 2 -1.97 -24.57 8.36
N THR A 3 -1.91 -23.69 7.35
CA THR A 3 -1.33 -22.35 7.17
C THR A 3 -2.23 -21.59 6.18
N ALA A 4 -2.81 -20.47 6.59
CA ALA A 4 -3.34 -19.49 5.65
C ALA A 4 -2.22 -18.49 5.40
N ASP A 5 -1.25 -18.86 4.56
CA ASP A 5 -0.47 -17.89 3.79
C ASP A 5 -1.44 -17.29 2.76
N ASP A 6 -2.39 -16.51 3.26
CA ASP A 6 -3.26 -15.66 2.47
C ASP A 6 -2.40 -14.45 2.13
N ASP A 7 -1.84 -14.47 0.93
CA ASP A 7 -1.00 -13.53 0.17
C ASP A 7 -0.98 -12.07 0.69
N LYS A 8 -0.55 -11.86 1.93
CA LYS A 8 -0.31 -10.55 2.50
C LYS A 8 1.13 -10.22 2.18
N PHE A 9 1.34 -9.20 1.38
CA PHE A 9 2.66 -8.69 1.07
C PHE A 9 2.95 -7.50 1.99
N PRO A 10 3.40 -7.71 3.24
CA PRO A 10 3.62 -6.62 4.19
C PRO A 10 4.75 -5.73 3.69
N LEU A 11 4.53 -4.42 3.73
CA LEU A 11 5.50 -3.41 3.36
C LEU A 11 6.01 -2.69 4.59
N THR A 12 7.29 -2.34 4.57
CA THR A 12 7.82 -1.29 5.43
C THR A 12 7.40 0.09 4.92
N ALA A 13 7.48 1.11 5.77
CA ALA A 13 7.20 2.49 5.36
C ALA A 13 8.16 2.97 4.25
N GLU A 14 9.40 2.49 4.26
CA GLU A 14 10.44 2.82 3.26
C GLU A 14 10.15 2.15 1.91
N GLU A 15 9.69 0.90 1.91
CA GLU A 15 9.22 0.25 0.69
C GLU A 15 8.00 0.97 0.13
N ALA A 16 7.00 1.27 0.98
CA ALA A 16 5.80 2.01 0.57
C ALA A 16 6.14 3.38 -0.05
N GLU A 17 7.08 4.12 0.55
CA GLU A 17 7.59 5.38 0.00
C GLU A 17 8.26 5.21 -1.37
N SER A 18 9.06 4.15 -1.52
CA SER A 18 9.79 3.86 -2.76
C SER A 18 8.85 3.52 -3.92
N LEU A 19 7.72 2.88 -3.62
CA LEU A 19 6.66 2.51 -4.56
C LEU A 19 5.84 3.70 -5.05
N LEU A 20 5.85 4.84 -4.35
CA LEU A 20 5.12 6.03 -4.79
C LEU A 20 5.56 6.48 -6.19
N ALA A 21 4.58 6.97 -6.96
CA ALA A 21 4.85 7.68 -8.19
C ALA A 21 5.65 8.96 -7.92
N GLU A 22 6.36 9.44 -8.94
CA GLU A 22 7.04 10.73 -8.85
C GLU A 22 6.01 11.87 -8.83
N GLY A 23 6.20 12.83 -7.94
CA GLY A 23 5.30 13.97 -7.80
C GLY A 23 5.25 14.51 -6.37
N GLU A 24 4.65 15.69 -6.21
CA GLU A 24 4.44 16.33 -4.92
C GLU A 24 3.19 15.81 -4.19
N TYR A 25 2.23 15.26 -4.91
CA TYR A 25 0.97 14.75 -4.37
C TYR A 25 0.81 13.26 -4.62
N VAL A 26 0.30 12.57 -3.61
CA VAL A 26 -0.01 11.15 -3.65
C VAL A 26 -1.53 10.99 -3.56
N HIS A 27 -2.11 10.54 -4.67
CA HIS A 27 -3.52 10.24 -4.73
C HIS A 27 -3.84 9.08 -3.80
N ASN A 28 -4.87 9.24 -2.98
CA ASN A 28 -5.36 8.17 -2.13
C ASN A 28 -6.87 8.29 -1.88
N PHE A 29 -7.42 7.22 -1.34
CA PHE A 29 -8.78 7.22 -0.87
C PHE A 29 -8.94 6.38 0.38
N MET A 30 -9.97 6.69 1.16
CA MET A 30 -10.39 5.90 2.32
C MET A 30 -11.80 5.38 2.11
N GLN A 31 -12.04 4.14 2.55
CA GLN A 31 -13.40 3.60 2.60
C GLN A 31 -14.05 3.98 3.92
N ALA A 32 -15.11 4.79 3.86
CA ALA A 32 -15.91 5.23 5.00
C ALA A 32 -17.31 4.63 4.92
N GLY A 33 -17.43 3.35 5.26
CA GLY A 33 -18.69 2.60 5.12
C GLY A 33 -19.04 2.38 3.65
N PHE A 34 -20.16 2.95 3.20
CA PHE A 34 -20.61 2.85 1.80
C PHE A 34 -20.04 3.96 0.89
N ALA A 35 -19.26 4.88 1.44
CA ALA A 35 -18.67 5.99 0.69
C ALA A 35 -17.16 5.82 0.53
N ILE A 36 -16.64 6.31 -0.60
CA ILE A 36 -15.21 6.47 -0.83
C ILE A 36 -14.90 7.95 -0.66
N LEU A 37 -13.96 8.27 0.23
CA LEU A 37 -13.47 9.62 0.42
C LEU A 37 -12.11 9.75 -0.26
N GLY A 38 -12.06 10.51 -1.35
CA GLY A 38 -10.80 10.91 -1.96
C GLY A 38 -10.08 11.89 -1.03
N CYS A 39 -8.81 11.60 -0.76
CA CYS A 39 -7.94 12.48 -0.01
C CYS A 39 -6.64 12.50 -0.80
N ASP A 40 -6.11 13.65 -1.17
CA ASP A 40 -4.81 13.73 -1.82
C ASP A 40 -3.82 14.24 -0.78
N TYR A 41 -2.80 13.43 -0.45
CA TYR A 41 -1.78 13.85 0.51
C TYR A 41 -0.62 14.50 -0.23
N GLY A 42 -0.04 15.54 0.36
CA GLY A 42 1.33 15.90 -0.01
C GLY A 42 2.26 14.72 0.27
N ARG A 43 3.32 14.55 -0.53
CA ARG A 43 4.23 13.40 -0.40
C ARG A 43 4.78 13.24 1.02
N ALA A 44 5.17 14.35 1.67
CA ALA A 44 5.64 14.34 3.05
C ALA A 44 4.57 13.87 4.05
N GLU A 45 3.30 14.23 3.82
CA GLU A 45 2.18 13.78 4.65
C GLU A 45 1.88 12.30 4.44
N ALA A 46 1.94 11.81 3.19
CA ALA A 46 1.81 10.38 2.89
C ALA A 46 2.90 9.57 3.59
N ILE A 47 4.15 10.02 3.54
CA ILE A 47 5.28 9.39 4.24
C ILE A 47 5.07 9.39 5.76
N ALA A 48 4.57 10.50 6.31
CA ALA A 48 4.24 10.57 7.73
C ALA A 48 3.11 9.59 8.10
N ALA A 49 2.09 9.45 7.24
CA ALA A 49 1.00 8.49 7.42
C ALA A 49 1.51 7.05 7.37
N PHE A 50 2.44 6.72 6.47
CA PHE A 50 3.08 5.39 6.41
C PHE A 50 3.85 5.08 7.69
N LYS A 51 4.61 6.06 8.22
CA LYS A 51 5.38 5.88 9.47
C LYS A 51 4.49 5.76 10.70
N ALA A 52 3.32 6.39 10.69
CA ALA A 52 2.33 6.32 11.76
C ALA A 52 1.37 5.12 11.63
N ALA A 53 1.46 4.38 10.51
CA ALA A 53 0.59 3.25 10.24
C ALA A 53 0.85 2.09 11.21
N LYS A 54 -0.21 1.37 11.55
CA LYS A 54 -0.12 0.12 12.29
C LYS A 54 0.49 -0.99 11.42
N SER A 55 0.10 -1.05 10.16
CA SER A 55 0.63 -1.98 9.16
C SER A 55 0.41 -1.42 7.77
N ILE A 56 1.27 -1.83 6.84
CA ILE A 56 1.17 -1.51 5.41
C ILE A 56 1.32 -2.82 4.64
N GLU A 57 0.55 -3.00 3.58
CA GLU A 57 0.64 -4.16 2.70
C GLU A 57 0.29 -3.80 1.26
N ILE A 58 0.70 -4.64 0.31
CA ILE A 58 0.19 -4.58 -1.06
C ILE A 58 -1.15 -5.30 -1.09
N GLY A 59 -2.20 -4.59 -1.50
CA GLY A 59 -3.51 -5.15 -1.77
C GLY A 59 -3.48 -6.00 -3.04
N GLY A 60 -4.29 -7.07 -3.06
CA GLY A 60 -4.38 -8.00 -4.18
C GLY A 60 -4.92 -7.36 -5.49
N ASP A 61 -5.23 -8.21 -6.47
CA ASP A 61 -5.57 -7.80 -7.85
C ASP A 61 -6.62 -6.69 -7.96
N GLY A 62 -7.61 -6.65 -7.06
CA GLY A 62 -8.61 -5.57 -7.05
C GLY A 62 -8.01 -4.19 -6.79
N CYS A 63 -7.07 -4.08 -5.85
CA CYS A 63 -6.38 -2.83 -5.52
C CYS A 63 -5.43 -2.40 -6.65
N LYS A 64 -4.72 -3.37 -7.23
CA LYS A 64 -3.84 -3.19 -8.40
C LYS A 64 -4.62 -2.72 -9.64
N GLY A 65 -5.78 -3.32 -9.90
CA GLY A 65 -6.67 -2.90 -10.99
C GLY A 65 -7.18 -1.46 -10.86
N MET A 66 -7.32 -0.98 -9.62
CA MET A 66 -7.65 0.43 -9.33
C MET A 66 -6.43 1.37 -9.32
N LYS A 67 -5.21 0.86 -9.55
CA LYS A 67 -3.94 1.59 -9.39
C LYS A 67 -3.70 2.13 -7.97
N HIS A 68 -4.31 1.50 -6.96
CA HIS A 68 -4.11 1.83 -5.54
C HIS A 68 -3.63 0.61 -4.76
N PRO A 69 -2.44 0.09 -5.08
CA PRO A 69 -1.99 -1.18 -4.55
C PRO A 69 -1.52 -1.08 -3.10
N ILE A 70 -1.18 0.10 -2.57
CA ILE A 70 -0.68 0.24 -1.19
C ILE A 70 -1.87 0.41 -0.24
N VAL A 71 -2.04 -0.52 0.70
CA VAL A 71 -3.05 -0.44 1.75
C VAL A 71 -2.38 -0.09 3.06
N VAL A 72 -2.80 1.01 3.67
CA VAL A 72 -2.27 1.52 4.93
C VAL A 72 -3.33 1.39 6.01
N PHE A 73 -3.04 0.60 7.04
CA PHE A 73 -3.92 0.44 8.18
C PHE A 73 -3.50 1.40 9.28
N GLY A 74 -4.35 2.39 9.56
CA GLY A 74 -4.16 3.32 10.66
C GLY A 74 -4.44 2.69 12.03
N PRO A 75 -3.94 3.31 13.11
CA PRO A 75 -4.19 2.85 14.48
C PRO A 75 -5.67 2.88 14.88
N ASP A 76 -6.47 3.78 14.27
CA ASP A 76 -7.90 3.95 14.52
C ASP A 76 -8.79 2.88 13.86
N GLY A 77 -8.20 1.84 13.27
CA GLY A 77 -8.94 0.80 12.55
C GLY A 77 -9.45 1.22 11.17
N ARG A 78 -9.09 2.43 10.71
CA ARG A 78 -9.33 2.90 9.35
C ARG A 78 -8.22 2.43 8.42
N HIS A 79 -8.55 2.16 7.17
CA HIS A 79 -7.56 1.87 6.14
C HIS A 79 -7.66 2.88 5.00
N SER A 80 -6.52 3.18 4.39
CA SER A 80 -6.38 4.08 3.26
C SER A 80 -5.66 3.36 2.13
N PHE A 81 -6.05 3.64 0.90
CA PHE A 81 -5.49 3.06 -0.30
C PHE A 81 -4.73 4.13 -1.07
N PHE A 82 -3.45 3.94 -1.27
CA PHE A 82 -2.57 4.90 -1.93
C PHE A 82 -2.23 4.45 -3.33
N ALA A 83 -2.25 5.42 -4.25
CA ALA A 83 -1.77 5.23 -5.60
C ALA A 83 -0.24 5.06 -5.59
N ALA A 84 0.23 4.14 -6.42
CA ALA A 84 1.64 3.82 -6.53
C ALA A 84 2.02 3.59 -8.00
N ASP A 85 3.32 3.59 -8.26
CA ASP A 85 3.86 3.19 -9.54
C ASP A 85 3.81 1.66 -9.68
N MET A 86 2.95 1.18 -10.57
CA MET A 86 2.73 -0.25 -10.75
C MET A 86 3.99 -0.98 -11.19
N ALA A 87 4.86 -0.36 -11.99
CA ALA A 87 6.10 -1.01 -12.43
C ALA A 87 7.04 -1.25 -11.25
N LYS A 88 7.10 -0.32 -10.29
CA LYS A 88 7.85 -0.51 -9.03
C LYS A 88 7.24 -1.58 -8.14
N VAL A 89 5.91 -1.62 -8.07
CA VAL A 89 5.15 -2.63 -7.29
C VAL A 89 5.45 -4.02 -7.81
N GLU A 90 5.30 -4.24 -9.13
CA GLU A 90 5.59 -5.51 -9.79
C GLU A 90 7.06 -5.91 -9.63
N ALA A 91 8.00 -4.96 -9.71
CA ALA A 91 9.42 -5.22 -9.50
C ALA A 91 9.74 -5.65 -8.06
N LEU A 92 9.08 -5.04 -7.06
CA LEU A 92 9.23 -5.41 -5.65
C LEU A 92 8.68 -6.82 -5.39
N GLU A 93 7.49 -7.11 -5.91
CA GLU A 93 6.86 -8.44 -5.81
C GLU A 93 7.74 -9.52 -6.45
N ALA A 94 8.25 -9.26 -7.66
CA ALA A 94 9.17 -10.17 -8.33
C ALA A 94 10.48 -10.38 -7.55
N SER A 95 11.05 -9.32 -6.95
CA SER A 95 12.30 -9.40 -6.17
C SER A 95 12.14 -10.22 -4.89
N ARG A 96 10.98 -10.12 -4.23
CA ARG A 96 10.67 -10.91 -3.04
C ARG A 96 10.31 -12.36 -3.36
N ALA A 97 9.54 -12.60 -4.42
CA ALA A 97 9.27 -13.95 -4.90
C ALA A 97 10.57 -14.69 -5.26
N ALA A 98 11.57 -13.99 -5.79
CA ALA A 98 12.89 -14.57 -6.08
C ALA A 98 13.78 -14.78 -4.83
N SER A 99 13.46 -14.15 -3.70
CA SER A 99 14.27 -14.23 -2.46
C SER A 99 13.79 -15.29 -1.47
N VAL A 100 12.75 -16.07 -1.79
CA VAL A 100 12.33 -17.24 -1.02
C VAL A 100 12.96 -18.49 -1.67
N PRO A 101 14.15 -18.96 -1.23
CA PRO A 101 14.65 -20.24 -1.68
C PRO A 101 13.73 -21.36 -1.17
N ALA A 102 13.40 -22.27 -2.08
CA ALA A 102 12.60 -23.47 -1.86
C ALA A 102 13.20 -24.43 -0.81
#